data_AF-A0A060C9N4-F1
#
_entry.id   AF-A0A060C9N4-F1
#
_cell.length_a   1.000
_cell.length_b   1.000
_cell.length_c   1.000
_cell.angle_alpha   90.00
_cell.angle_beta   90.00
_cell.angle_gamma   90.00
#
_symmetry.space_group_name_H-M   'P 1'
#
loop_
_entity.id
_entity.type
_entity.pdbx_description
1 polymer ?
#
loop_
_entity_poly.entity_id
_entity_poly.type
_entity_poly.pdbx_seq_one_letter_code
_entity_poly.pdbx_strand_id
1 'polypeptide(L)'
;LNGAYIGWATDSFTPSEFDLTAHLRVGTNRLAAQVFKWTAASWLEDQDFFRFHGIFRDVTLVRRPPVHLEDVRVTTALSDDLRHAEVAVEVRLAGVGRVRARLGDGLELADAGASRLSVRVGDPHLWSAEDPHLYELTIEVFDADGDLTEVVTQSVGIRRVDIVDGILRINGQ
;
A
#
# COMPACT_ATOMS: atom_id res chain seq x y z
N LEU A 1 6.34 0.79 -25.46
CA LEU A 1 4.99 0.35 -25.88
C LEU A 1 4.73 0.83 -27.31
N ASN A 2 4.25 -0.02 -28.22
CA ASN A 2 3.91 0.35 -29.60
C ASN A 2 5.04 1.09 -30.36
N GLY A 3 6.31 0.73 -30.09
CA GLY A 3 7.48 1.39 -30.66
C GLY A 3 7.97 2.64 -29.91
N ALA A 4 7.17 3.21 -29.00
CA ALA A 4 7.60 4.29 -28.12
C ALA A 4 8.38 3.76 -26.91
N TYR A 5 9.47 4.44 -26.54
CA TYR A 5 10.20 4.21 -25.29
C TYR A 5 9.38 4.77 -24.12
N ILE A 6 9.24 3.99 -23.05
CA ILE A 6 8.42 4.36 -21.88
C ILE A 6 9.31 4.73 -20.70
N GLY A 7 10.32 3.90 -20.41
CA GLY A 7 11.21 4.12 -19.29
C GLY A 7 12.16 2.95 -19.09
N TRP A 8 12.89 3.01 -17.99
CA TRP A 8 13.81 1.97 -17.52
C TRP A 8 13.74 1.91 -15.99
N ALA A 9 14.19 0.79 -15.42
CA ALA A 9 14.30 0.62 -13.98
C ALA A 9 15.44 -0.33 -13.61
N THR A 10 15.84 -0.25 -12.33
CA THR A 10 16.74 -1.16 -11.60
C THR A 10 16.10 -1.47 -10.25
N ASP A 11 16.74 -2.29 -9.42
CA ASP A 11 16.13 -3.00 -8.29
C ASP A 11 15.29 -4.18 -8.79
N SER A 12 15.86 -5.38 -8.68
CA SER A 12 15.23 -6.62 -9.11
C SER A 12 14.12 -7.10 -8.16
N PHE A 13 14.01 -6.53 -6.95
CA PHE A 13 13.17 -7.05 -5.87
C PHE A 13 11.99 -6.17 -5.48
N THR A 14 11.83 -4.99 -6.07
CA THR A 14 10.62 -4.15 -5.94
C THR A 14 9.93 -3.93 -7.29
N PRO A 15 8.61 -3.64 -7.31
CA PRO A 15 7.88 -3.37 -8.55
C PRO A 15 8.42 -2.13 -9.25
N SER A 16 8.39 -2.15 -10.58
CA SER A 16 8.61 -0.96 -11.42
C SER A 16 7.34 -0.65 -12.19
N GLU A 17 6.75 0.52 -11.92
CA GLU A 17 5.49 0.95 -12.50
C GLU A 17 5.70 2.08 -13.51
N PHE A 18 4.97 2.02 -14.62
CA PHE A 18 5.04 3.02 -15.69
C PHE A 18 3.63 3.38 -16.16
N ASP A 19 3.32 4.67 -16.25
CA ASP A 19 2.07 5.12 -16.85
C ASP A 19 2.09 4.90 -18.38
N LEU A 20 1.17 4.07 -18.86
CA LEU A 20 1.02 3.73 -20.27
C LEU A 20 -0.09 4.53 -20.97
N THR A 21 -0.85 5.36 -20.25
CA THR A 21 -2.11 5.98 -20.69
C THR A 21 -1.95 6.69 -22.03
N ALA A 22 -0.92 7.52 -22.20
CA ALA A 22 -0.68 8.28 -23.41
C ALA A 22 -0.20 7.46 -24.62
N HIS A 23 0.21 6.21 -24.41
CA HIS A 23 0.83 5.36 -25.43
C HIS A 23 -0.03 4.16 -25.86
N LEU A 24 -1.17 3.96 -25.19
CA LEU A 24 -2.16 2.97 -25.55
C LEU A 24 -2.96 3.41 -26.78
N ARG A 25 -3.37 2.42 -27.58
CA ARG A 25 -4.31 2.62 -28.69
C ARG A 25 -5.45 1.61 -28.60
N VAL A 26 -6.58 1.96 -29.20
CA VAL A 26 -7.72 1.03 -29.32
C VAL A 26 -7.28 -0.22 -30.09
N GLY A 27 -7.59 -1.40 -29.56
CA GLY A 27 -7.25 -2.68 -30.17
C GLY A 27 -5.88 -3.21 -29.74
N THR A 28 -5.09 -3.70 -30.69
CA THR A 28 -3.86 -4.44 -30.40
C THR A 28 -2.69 -3.53 -30.02
N ASN A 29 -2.12 -3.78 -28.85
CA ASN A 29 -0.93 -3.11 -28.33
C ASN A 29 0.24 -4.10 -28.24
N ARG A 30 1.47 -3.64 -28.48
CA ARG A 30 2.68 -4.46 -28.38
C ARG A 30 3.63 -3.90 -27.33
N LEU A 31 3.86 -4.66 -26.26
CA LEU A 31 4.92 -4.39 -25.29
C LEU A 31 6.23 -5.05 -25.74
N ALA A 32 7.33 -4.34 -25.55
CA ALA A 32 8.68 -4.86 -25.75
C ALA A 32 9.52 -4.40 -24.58
N ALA A 33 10.22 -5.32 -23.91
CA ALA A 33 11.09 -5.07 -22.78
C ALA A 33 12.47 -5.67 -23.07
N GLN A 34 13.52 -4.86 -22.91
CA GLN A 34 14.91 -5.31 -23.00
C GLN A 34 15.45 -5.46 -21.59
N VAL A 35 15.85 -6.67 -21.22
CA VAL A 35 16.37 -6.99 -19.88
C VAL A 35 17.88 -7.19 -19.97
N PHE A 36 18.63 -6.39 -19.22
CA PHE A 36 20.08 -6.52 -19.12
C PHE A 36 20.41 -7.42 -17.93
N LYS A 37 21.31 -8.40 -18.14
CA LYS A 37 21.78 -9.27 -17.07
C LYS A 37 22.56 -8.52 -16.00
N TRP A 38 23.36 -7.53 -16.42
CA TRP A 38 24.24 -6.76 -15.53
C TRP A 38 24.05 -5.28 -15.75
N THR A 39 23.93 -4.54 -14.64
CA THR A 39 23.86 -3.08 -14.61
C THR A 39 24.73 -2.56 -13.46
N ALA A 40 24.84 -1.24 -13.31
CA ALA A 40 25.50 -0.67 -12.14
C ALA A 40 24.80 -1.05 -10.81
N ALA A 41 23.48 -1.27 -10.83
CA ALA A 41 22.73 -1.68 -9.64
C ALA A 41 23.03 -3.12 -9.19
N SER A 42 23.60 -3.96 -10.07
CA SER A 42 23.98 -5.32 -9.71
C SER A 42 25.02 -5.39 -8.58
N TRP A 43 25.77 -4.30 -8.33
CA TRP A 43 26.68 -4.19 -7.18
C TRP A 43 25.95 -4.13 -5.83
N LEU A 44 24.66 -3.79 -5.82
CA LEU A 44 23.81 -3.79 -4.63
C LEU A 44 23.06 -5.13 -4.45
N GLU A 45 23.16 -6.03 -5.42
CA GLU A 45 22.43 -7.31 -5.49
C GLU A 45 23.39 -8.52 -5.50
N ASP A 46 24.35 -8.49 -4.59
CA ASP A 46 25.37 -9.53 -4.44
C ASP A 46 25.03 -10.57 -3.35
N GLN A 47 23.74 -10.91 -3.21
CA GLN A 47 23.33 -11.94 -2.25
C GLN A 47 23.96 -13.30 -2.60
N ASP A 48 24.12 -14.14 -1.58
CA ASP A 48 24.63 -15.51 -1.70
C ASP A 48 23.55 -16.45 -2.28
N PHE A 49 23.33 -16.34 -3.58
CA PHE A 49 22.38 -17.14 -4.36
C PHE A 49 22.77 -17.23 -5.85
N PHE A 50 22.00 -17.99 -6.63
CA PHE A 50 22.20 -18.12 -8.08
C PHE A 50 21.95 -16.80 -8.83
N ARG A 51 22.83 -16.50 -9.79
CA ARG A 51 22.74 -15.30 -10.63
C ARG A 51 21.92 -15.54 -11.90
N PHE A 52 20.60 -15.47 -11.77
CA PHE A 52 19.64 -15.49 -12.88
C PHE A 52 19.32 -14.07 -13.39
N HIS A 53 18.53 -13.98 -14.47
CA HIS A 53 18.01 -12.72 -15.00
C HIS A 53 16.78 -12.99 -15.87
N GLY A 54 16.00 -11.94 -16.14
CA GLY A 54 14.78 -12.00 -16.94
C GLY A 54 13.59 -11.39 -16.20
N ILE A 55 12.40 -11.54 -16.76
CA ILE A 55 11.15 -11.20 -16.08
C ILE A 55 10.73 -12.43 -15.27
N PHE A 56 10.98 -12.39 -13.95
CA PHE A 56 10.81 -13.55 -13.06
C PHE A 56 9.69 -13.39 -12.02
N ARG A 57 8.96 -12.27 -12.09
CA ARG A 57 7.73 -12.00 -11.34
C ARG A 57 6.63 -11.55 -12.30
N ASP A 58 5.43 -11.40 -11.79
CA ASP A 58 4.24 -11.06 -12.57
C ASP A 58 4.38 -9.73 -13.32
N VAL A 59 3.74 -9.68 -14.48
CA VAL A 59 3.55 -8.46 -15.26
C VAL A 59 2.06 -8.20 -15.34
N THR A 60 1.61 -7.13 -14.69
CA THR A 60 0.19 -6.76 -14.58
C THR A 60 -0.07 -5.44 -15.28
N LEU A 61 -1.25 -5.31 -15.88
CA LEU A 61 -1.78 -4.03 -16.35
C LEU A 61 -2.90 -3.59 -15.41
N VAL A 62 -2.71 -2.45 -14.74
CA VAL A 62 -3.71 -1.88 -13.82
C VAL A 62 -4.34 -0.66 -14.47
N ARG A 63 -5.67 -0.56 -14.38
CA ARG A 63 -6.41 0.64 -14.75
C ARG A 63 -6.86 1.34 -13.48
N ARG A 64 -6.48 2.61 -13.32
CA ARG A 64 -6.95 3.46 -12.22
C ARG A 64 -7.89 4.54 -12.74
N PRO A 65 -8.94 4.92 -11.99
CA PRO A 65 -9.77 6.08 -12.33
C PRO A 65 -8.97 7.39 -12.20
N PRO A 66 -9.40 8.52 -12.80
CA PRO A 66 -8.68 9.80 -12.68
C PRO A 66 -8.57 10.32 -11.24
N VAL A 67 -9.58 10.05 -10.41
CA VAL A 67 -9.55 10.28 -8.96
C VAL A 67 -9.40 8.93 -8.28
N HIS A 68 -8.32 8.74 -7.52
CA HIS A 68 -8.00 7.46 -6.87
C HIS A 68 -7.01 7.64 -5.72
N LEU A 69 -6.83 6.60 -4.90
CA LEU A 69 -5.90 6.53 -3.78
C LEU A 69 -4.47 6.27 -4.25
N GLU A 70 -3.66 7.30 -4.35
CA GLU A 70 -2.25 7.20 -4.77
C GLU A 70 -1.39 6.51 -3.69
N ASP A 71 -1.66 6.77 -2.42
CA ASP A 71 -0.93 6.19 -1.29
C ASP A 71 -1.81 6.16 -0.03
N VAL A 72 -1.51 5.22 0.88
CA VAL A 72 -2.18 5.10 2.17
C VAL A 72 -1.22 4.62 3.24
N ARG A 73 -1.28 5.29 4.40
CA ARG A 73 -0.57 4.89 5.61
C ARG A 73 -1.56 4.63 6.73
N VAL A 74 -1.52 3.41 7.25
CA VAL A 74 -2.28 3.02 8.45
C VAL A 74 -1.34 2.99 9.64
N THR A 75 -1.67 3.73 10.69
CA THR A 75 -0.94 3.74 11.96
C THR A 75 -1.85 3.25 13.08
N THR A 76 -1.36 2.36 13.93
CA THR A 76 -2.07 1.89 15.11
C THR A 76 -1.28 2.30 16.36
N ALA A 77 -1.86 3.19 17.17
CA ALA A 77 -1.25 3.66 18.40
C ALA A 77 -1.99 3.07 19.60
N LEU A 78 -1.36 2.10 20.27
CA LEU A 78 -1.90 1.45 21.48
C LEU A 78 -1.54 2.25 22.73
N SER A 79 -2.51 2.37 23.65
CA SER A 79 -2.29 2.88 25.00
C SER A 79 -1.34 1.98 25.79
N ASP A 80 -0.72 2.52 26.84
CA ASP A 80 0.25 1.77 27.65
C ASP A 80 -0.35 0.50 28.26
N ASP A 81 -1.62 0.57 28.68
CA ASP A 81 -2.41 -0.53 29.24
C ASP A 81 -3.02 -1.49 28.20
N LEU A 82 -2.81 -1.20 26.91
CA LEU A 82 -3.33 -1.96 25.76
C LEU A 82 -4.86 -2.01 25.65
N ARG A 83 -5.59 -1.21 26.44
CA ARG A 83 -7.06 -1.19 26.45
C ARG A 83 -7.67 -0.31 25.37
N HIS A 84 -6.87 0.52 24.73
CA HIS A 84 -7.32 1.43 23.69
C HIS A 84 -6.30 1.49 22.56
N ALA A 85 -6.79 1.57 21.32
CA ALA A 85 -5.98 1.91 20.17
C ALA A 85 -6.59 3.10 19.42
N GLU A 86 -5.77 4.03 18.97
CA GLU A 86 -6.13 4.93 17.88
C GLU A 86 -5.65 4.30 16.56
N VAL A 87 -6.58 4.04 15.65
CA VAL A 87 -6.26 3.66 14.27
C VAL A 87 -6.41 4.90 13.41
N ALA A 88 -5.31 5.36 12.83
CA ALA A 88 -5.25 6.51 11.95
C ALA A 88 -4.91 6.07 10.53
N VAL A 89 -5.63 6.64 9.56
CA VAL A 89 -5.46 6.40 8.13
C VAL A 89 -5.15 7.72 7.46
N GLU A 90 -3.93 7.86 6.94
CA GLU A 90 -3.49 8.99 6.15
C GLU A 90 -3.55 8.61 4.68
N VAL A 91 -4.19 9.42 3.85
CA VAL A 91 -4.38 9.13 2.42
C VAL A 91 -3.75 10.21 1.54
N ARG A 92 -3.21 9.80 0.39
CA ARG A 92 -2.85 10.68 -0.71
C ARG A 92 -3.71 10.33 -1.90
N LEU A 93 -4.45 11.31 -2.43
CA LEU A 93 -5.28 11.12 -3.62
C LEU A 93 -4.56 11.68 -4.86
N ALA A 94 -4.72 11.00 -5.98
CA ALA A 94 -4.62 11.60 -7.29
C ALA A 94 -5.97 12.24 -7.64
N GLY A 95 -5.97 13.44 -8.20
CA GLY A 95 -7.20 14.20 -8.49
C GLY A 95 -7.83 14.86 -7.26
N VAL A 96 -9.01 15.47 -7.45
CA VAL A 96 -9.76 16.15 -6.38
C VAL A 96 -10.96 15.30 -5.99
N GLY A 97 -11.05 14.95 -4.71
CA GLY A 97 -12.08 14.06 -4.19
C GLY A 97 -12.09 14.01 -2.65
N ARG A 98 -12.91 13.12 -2.11
CA ARG A 98 -13.03 12.84 -0.67
C ARG A 98 -12.93 11.34 -0.41
N VAL A 99 -12.64 10.95 0.83
CA VAL A 99 -12.62 9.55 1.24
C VAL A 99 -13.57 9.28 2.40
N ARG A 100 -14.07 8.04 2.47
CA ARG A 100 -14.68 7.46 3.67
C ARG A 100 -13.89 6.20 4.03
N ALA A 101 -13.62 6.00 5.32
CA ALA A 101 -12.95 4.80 5.79
C ALA A 101 -13.74 4.10 6.90
N ARG A 102 -13.73 2.77 6.91
CA ARG A 102 -14.37 1.93 7.93
C ARG A 102 -13.43 0.79 8.34
N LEU A 103 -13.40 0.49 9.64
CA LEU A 103 -12.61 -0.60 10.22
C LEU A 103 -13.55 -1.70 10.77
N GLY A 104 -13.22 -2.97 10.50
CA GLY A 104 -13.95 -4.13 10.99
C GLY A 104 -15.43 -4.11 10.57
N ASP A 105 -16.33 -4.41 11.51
CA ASP A 105 -17.78 -4.51 11.30
C ASP A 105 -18.49 -3.16 11.03
N GLY A 106 -17.79 -2.20 10.43
CA GLY A 106 -18.36 -0.92 10.00
C GLY A 106 -18.09 0.25 10.93
N LEU A 107 -17.07 0.16 11.79
CA LEU A 107 -16.66 1.27 12.64
C LEU A 107 -16.08 2.40 11.77
N GLU A 108 -16.84 3.47 11.58
CA GLU A 108 -16.49 4.58 10.69
C GLU A 108 -15.40 5.47 11.31
N LEU A 109 -14.39 5.80 10.50
CA LEU A 109 -13.33 6.71 10.90
C LEU A 109 -13.79 8.15 10.71
N ALA A 110 -13.58 8.98 11.72
CA ALA A 110 -13.89 10.40 11.70
C ALA A 110 -12.77 11.19 11.00
N ASP A 111 -13.14 12.27 10.32
CA ASP A 111 -12.20 13.23 9.75
C ASP A 111 -11.34 13.86 10.88
N ALA A 112 -10.03 13.75 10.74
CA ALA A 112 -9.03 14.30 11.66
C ALA A 112 -8.20 15.42 11.00
N GLY A 113 -8.63 15.94 9.85
CA GLY A 113 -7.99 17.00 9.08
C GLY A 113 -6.88 16.49 8.14
N ALA A 114 -6.41 17.36 7.24
CA ALA A 114 -5.23 17.15 6.38
C ALA A 114 -5.12 15.74 5.74
N SER A 115 -6.22 15.22 5.19
CA SER A 115 -6.27 13.89 4.56
C SER A 115 -6.02 12.72 5.53
N ARG A 116 -6.32 12.91 6.81
CA ARG A 116 -6.26 11.89 7.86
C ARG A 116 -7.65 11.61 8.39
N LEU A 117 -7.96 10.33 8.56
CA LEU A 117 -9.13 9.84 9.27
C LEU A 117 -8.67 9.02 10.47
N SER A 118 -9.44 9.00 11.55
CA SER A 118 -9.07 8.24 12.74
C SER A 118 -10.27 7.66 13.45
N VAL A 119 -10.02 6.58 14.19
CA VAL A 119 -11.00 6.01 15.10
C VAL A 119 -10.34 5.43 16.34
N ARG A 120 -11.05 5.52 17.46
CA ARG A 120 -10.65 4.88 18.71
C ARG A 120 -11.33 3.52 18.83
N VAL A 121 -10.52 2.48 19.04
CA VAL A 121 -10.96 1.11 19.31
C VAL A 121 -10.75 0.84 20.79
N GLY A 122 -11.83 0.47 21.49
CA GLY A 122 -11.75 -0.02 22.87
C GLY A 122 -11.55 -1.53 22.90
N ASP A 123 -10.76 -2.01 23.86
CA ASP A 123 -10.38 -3.42 24.03
C ASP A 123 -10.05 -4.11 22.69
N PRO A 124 -9.08 -3.59 21.92
CA PRO A 124 -8.76 -4.13 20.60
C PRO A 124 -8.26 -5.57 20.71
N HIS A 125 -8.65 -6.42 19.76
CA HIS A 125 -8.07 -7.73 19.57
C HIS A 125 -6.69 -7.55 18.92
N LEU A 126 -5.65 -7.75 19.72
CA LEU A 126 -4.27 -7.50 19.29
C LEU A 126 -3.78 -8.58 18.33
N TRP A 127 -3.04 -8.15 17.31
CA TRP A 127 -2.31 -9.05 16.43
C TRP A 127 -1.01 -9.51 17.09
N SER A 128 -0.70 -10.79 16.93
CA SER A 128 0.61 -11.40 17.17
C SER A 128 0.82 -12.57 16.20
N ALA A 129 2.01 -13.19 16.20
CA ALA A 129 2.23 -14.42 15.44
C ALA A 129 1.44 -15.61 16.03
N GLU A 130 1.08 -15.56 17.31
CA GLU A 130 0.33 -16.60 18.03
C GLU A 130 -1.18 -16.44 17.81
N ASP A 131 -1.63 -15.19 17.71
CA ASP A 131 -3.01 -14.80 17.42
C ASP A 131 -3.04 -13.74 16.31
N PRO A 132 -3.08 -14.16 15.03
CA PRO A 132 -2.94 -13.27 13.88
C PRO A 132 -4.25 -12.55 13.52
N HIS A 133 -4.93 -11.97 14.51
CA HIS A 133 -6.18 -11.26 14.29
C HIS A 133 -5.99 -10.03 13.37
N LEU A 134 -6.87 -9.89 12.37
CA LEU A 134 -6.83 -8.81 11.40
C LEU A 134 -8.21 -8.18 11.26
N TYR A 135 -8.26 -6.86 11.39
CA TYR A 135 -9.41 -6.06 11.02
C TYR A 135 -9.38 -5.79 9.52
N GLU A 136 -10.53 -5.75 8.85
CA GLU A 136 -10.63 -5.24 7.49
C GLU A 136 -10.81 -3.72 7.54
N LEU A 137 -9.91 -2.97 6.90
CA LEU A 137 -10.06 -1.55 6.61
C LEU A 137 -10.57 -1.40 5.18
N THR A 138 -11.73 -0.76 5.01
CA THR A 138 -12.28 -0.39 3.70
C THR A 138 -12.18 1.12 3.53
N ILE A 139 -11.62 1.57 2.41
CA ILE A 139 -11.50 2.98 2.00
C ILE A 139 -12.27 3.17 0.70
N GLU A 140 -13.29 4.01 0.74
CA GLU A 140 -14.08 4.44 -0.42
C GLU A 140 -13.58 5.81 -0.89
N VAL A 141 -13.26 5.95 -2.17
CA VAL A 141 -12.83 7.22 -2.79
C VAL A 141 -13.95 7.76 -3.67
N PHE A 142 -14.33 9.01 -3.43
CA PHE A 142 -15.34 9.73 -4.21
C PHE A 142 -14.69 10.91 -4.92
N ASP A 143 -15.14 11.20 -6.14
CA ASP A 143 -14.71 12.41 -6.86
C ASP A 143 -15.41 13.68 -6.35
N ALA A 144 -15.14 14.80 -7.04
CA ALA A 144 -15.71 16.11 -6.71
C ALA A 144 -17.23 16.19 -6.91
N ASP A 145 -17.78 15.41 -7.84
CA ASP A 145 -19.22 15.31 -8.10
C ASP A 145 -19.92 14.40 -7.08
N GLY A 146 -19.13 13.60 -6.35
CA GLY A 146 -19.56 12.73 -5.27
C GLY A 146 -19.82 11.29 -5.69
N ASP A 147 -19.40 10.92 -6.90
CA ASP A 147 -19.50 9.56 -7.42
C ASP A 147 -18.37 8.68 -6.86
N LEU A 148 -18.70 7.42 -6.55
CA LEU A 148 -17.73 6.44 -6.07
C LEU A 148 -16.82 6.01 -7.22
N THR A 149 -15.51 6.22 -7.05
CA THR A 149 -14.50 5.97 -8.10
C THR A 149 -13.64 4.74 -7.82
N GLU A 150 -13.27 4.52 -6.56
CA GLU A 150 -12.40 3.41 -6.14
C GLU A 150 -12.81 2.91 -4.75
N VAL A 151 -12.64 1.60 -4.52
CA VAL A 151 -12.72 0.99 -3.19
C VAL A 151 -11.43 0.20 -2.97
N VAL A 152 -10.74 0.48 -1.87
CA VAL A 152 -9.51 -0.20 -1.47
C VAL A 152 -9.73 -0.88 -0.13
N THR A 153 -9.33 -2.15 -0.02
CA THR A 153 -9.37 -2.91 1.23
C THR A 153 -7.96 -3.26 1.70
N GLN A 154 -7.73 -3.21 3.02
CA GLN A 154 -6.47 -3.60 3.64
C GLN A 154 -6.71 -4.35 4.95
N SER A 155 -5.90 -5.37 5.23
CA SER A 155 -5.89 -6.03 6.53
C SER A 155 -5.05 -5.24 7.53
N VAL A 156 -5.60 -4.95 8.70
CA VAL A 156 -4.97 -4.15 9.76
C VAL A 156 -4.81 -5.00 11.03
N GLY A 157 -3.56 -5.28 11.39
CA GLY A 157 -3.21 -5.88 12.68
C GLY A 157 -2.82 -4.81 13.69
N ILE A 158 -3.64 -4.62 14.73
CA ILE A 158 -3.37 -3.69 15.82
C ILE A 158 -2.32 -4.32 16.74
N ARG A 159 -1.12 -3.72 16.80
CA ARG A 159 -0.01 -4.20 17.64
C ARG A 159 0.94 -3.06 17.96
N ARG A 160 1.70 -3.20 19.03
CA ARG A 160 2.83 -2.33 19.35
C ARG A 160 4.13 -3.11 19.18
N VAL A 161 5.11 -2.50 18.54
CA VAL A 161 6.48 -3.01 18.45
C VAL A 161 7.41 -1.92 18.94
N ASP A 162 8.18 -2.21 19.98
CA ASP A 162 9.02 -1.25 20.67
C ASP A 162 10.29 -1.91 21.24
N ILE A 163 11.32 -1.11 21.50
CA ILE A 163 12.52 -1.56 22.21
C ILE A 163 12.55 -0.85 23.55
N VAL A 164 12.42 -1.62 24.63
CA VAL A 164 12.42 -1.12 26.01
C VAL A 164 13.53 -1.84 26.77
N ASP A 165 14.45 -1.07 27.35
CA ASP A 165 15.63 -1.57 28.06
C ASP A 165 16.47 -2.55 27.21
N GLY A 166 16.57 -2.27 25.90
CA GLY A 166 17.31 -3.11 24.95
C GLY A 166 16.59 -4.40 24.53
N ILE A 167 15.34 -4.61 24.98
CA ILE A 167 14.52 -5.77 24.64
C ILE A 167 13.49 -5.34 23.60
N LEU A 168 13.50 -6.01 22.44
CA LEU A 168 12.42 -5.90 21.45
C LEU A 168 11.17 -6.57 22.01
N ARG A 169 10.08 -5.81 22.07
CA ARG A 169 8.79 -6.26 22.59
C ARG A 169 7.71 -6.20 21.51
N ILE A 170 6.76 -7.12 21.60
CA ILE A 170 5.51 -7.09 20.84
C ILE A 170 4.37 -7.06 21.85
N ASN A 171 3.54 -6.01 21.78
CA ASN A 171 2.45 -5.80 22.73
C ASN A 171 2.91 -5.81 24.20
N GLY A 172 4.13 -5.31 24.46
CA GLY A 172 4.72 -5.24 25.79
C GLY A 172 5.36 -6.54 26.31
N GLN A 173 5.35 -7.61 25.53
CA GLN A 173 6.02 -8.88 25.82
C GLN A 173 7.35 -9.01 25.09
#